data_AF-A0A850DUM6-F1
#
_entry.id   AF-A0A850DUM6-F1
#
_cell.length_a   1.000
_cell.length_b   1.000
_cell.length_c   1.000
_cell.angle_alpha   90.00
_cell.angle_beta   90.00
_cell.angle_gamma   90.00
#
_symmetry.space_group_name_H-M   'P 1'
#
loop_
_entity.id
_entity.type
_entity.pdbx_description
1 polymer ?
#
loop_
_entity_poly.entity_id
_entity_poly.type
_entity_poly.pdbx_seq_one_letter_code
_entity_poly.pdbx_strand_id
1 'polypeptide(L)' 'MNEVGKCEAADEVERRMEFVDAALEPAGYEVTDPALRKLSHRVAADTMGADDAIAAGMTYVEAQ' A
#
# COMPACT_ATOMS: atom_id res chain seq x y z
N MET A 1 -15.24 -20.25 13.17
CA MET A 1 -15.32 -18.83 12.74
C MET A 1 -13.90 -18.32 12.53
N ASN A 2 -13.25 -18.52 11.36
CA ASN A 2 -11.93 -17.89 11.14
C ASN A 2 -11.48 -17.71 9.69
N GLU A 3 -12.37 -17.86 8.71
CA GLU A 3 -12.02 -17.76 7.27
C GLU A 3 -12.74 -16.58 6.59
N VAL A 4 -13.99 -16.30 6.96
CA VAL A 4 -14.78 -15.17 6.40
C VAL A 4 -14.16 -13.81 6.69
N GLY A 5 -13.71 -13.55 7.93
CA GLY A 5 -13.10 -12.26 8.29
C GLY A 5 -11.72 -12.00 7.69
N LYS A 6 -11.02 -13.03 7.18
CA LYS A 6 -9.76 -12.85 6.44
C LYS A 6 -10.00 -12.46 4.99
N CYS A 7 -11.08 -12.97 4.38
CA CYS A 7 -11.51 -12.57 3.04
C CYS A 7 -11.93 -11.09 3.05
N GLU A 8 -12.76 -10.68 4.02
CA GLU A 8 -13.19 -9.28 4.15
C GLU A 8 -12.01 -8.31 4.37
N ALA A 9 -10.99 -8.74 5.13
CA ALA A 9 -9.78 -7.94 5.32
C ALA A 9 -8.94 -7.84 4.03
N ALA A 10 -8.85 -8.91 3.25
CA ALA A 10 -8.15 -8.88 1.95
C ALA A 10 -8.88 -7.98 0.94
N ASP A 11 -10.21 -8.06 0.90
CA ASP A 11 -11.04 -7.23 0.02
C ASP A 11 -10.97 -5.74 0.40
N GLU A 12 -10.84 -5.42 1.70
CA GLU A 12 -10.60 -4.06 2.18
C GLU A 12 -9.22 -3.54 1.75
N VAL A 13 -8.18 -4.38 1.87
CA VAL A 13 -6.82 -4.03 1.43
C VAL A 13 -6.80 -3.74 -0.07
N GLU A 14 -7.42 -4.60 -0.87
CA GLU A 14 -7.52 -4.44 -2.32
C GLU A 14 -8.23 -3.12 -2.66
N ARG A 15 -9.38 -2.83 -2.05
CA ARG A 15 -10.11 -1.59 -2.26
C ARG A 15 -9.28 -0.35 -1.94
N ARG A 16 -8.50 -0.37 -0.86
CA ARG A 16 -7.59 0.73 -0.50
C ARG A 16 -6.46 0.89 -1.52
N MET A 17 -5.91 -0.21 -2.03
CA MET A 17 -4.88 -0.18 -3.07
C MET A 17 -5.43 0.36 -4.40
N GLU A 18 -6.60 -0.11 -4.83
CA GLU A 18 -7.29 0.39 -6.02
C GLU A 18 -7.59 1.89 -5.92
N PHE A 19 -8.00 2.37 -4.74
CA PHE A 19 -8.21 3.79 -4.50
C PHE A 19 -6.94 4.61 -4.70
N VAL A 20 -5.79 4.12 -4.21
CA VAL A 20 -4.50 4.81 -4.38
C VAL A 20 -4.10 4.84 -5.86
N ASP A 21 -4.23 3.73 -6.57
CA ASP A 21 -3.94 3.68 -8.01
C ASP A 21 -4.83 4.66 -8.79
N ALA A 22 -6.14 4.65 -8.53
CA ALA A 22 -7.10 5.56 -9.14
C ALA A 22 -6.88 7.04 -8.77
N ALA A 23 -6.26 7.32 -7.62
CA ALA A 23 -5.89 8.68 -7.23
C ALA A 23 -4.64 9.19 -7.95
N LEU A 24 -3.72 8.29 -8.33
CA LEU A 24 -2.46 8.62 -9.00
C LEU A 24 -2.59 8.65 -10.53
N GLU A 25 -3.47 7.81 -11.08
CA GLU A 25 -3.70 7.69 -12.53
C GLU A 25 -4.05 9.02 -13.23
N PRO A 26 -4.90 9.93 -12.68
CA PRO A 26 -5.21 11.21 -13.31
C PRO A 26 -4.00 12.15 -13.44
N ALA A 27 -2.99 11.96 -12.59
CA ALA A 27 -1.74 12.70 -12.65
C ALA A 27 -0.68 11.99 -13.53
N GLY A 28 -1.02 10.85 -14.15
CA GLY A 28 -0.10 10.04 -14.93
C GLY A 28 0.96 9.33 -14.09
N TYR A 29 0.70 9.15 -12.79
CA TYR A 29 1.62 8.46 -11.89
C TYR A 29 1.17 7.03 -11.64
N GLU A 30 2.13 6.12 -11.59
CA GLU A 30 1.94 4.73 -11.22
C GLU A 30 3.07 4.32 -10.27
N VAL A 31 2.73 3.64 -9.17
CA VAL A 31 3.74 3.05 -8.28
C VAL A 31 4.19 1.73 -8.88
N THR A 32 5.29 1.77 -9.64
CA THR A 32 5.88 0.60 -10.32
C THR A 32 6.96 -0.10 -9.49
N ASP A 33 7.54 0.59 -8.51
CA ASP A 33 8.59 0.03 -7.66
C ASP A 33 8.01 -1.03 -6.70
N PRO A 34 8.50 -2.28 -6.72
CA PRO A 34 7.93 -3.37 -5.91
C PRO A 34 8.16 -3.18 -4.40
N ALA A 35 9.22 -2.49 -3.99
CA ALA A 35 9.48 -2.20 -2.58
C ALA A 35 8.51 -1.14 -2.07
N LEU A 36 8.27 -0.09 -2.85
CA LEU A 36 7.28 0.94 -2.50
C LEU A 36 5.85 0.38 -2.52
N ARG A 37 5.51 -0.45 -3.51
CA ARG A 37 4.21 -1.15 -3.60
C ARG A 37 3.95 -2.00 -2.35
N LYS A 38 4.99 -2.67 -1.83
CA LYS A 38 4.91 -3.47 -0.61
C LYS A 38 4.65 -2.62 0.63
N LEU A 39 5.23 -1.42 0.72
CA LEU A 39 4.95 -0.49 1.81
C LEU A 39 3.49 -0.02 1.77
N SER A 40 2.99 0.37 0.60
CA SER A 40 1.57 0.73 0.41
C SER A 40 0.62 -0.40 0.85
N HIS A 41 0.93 -1.65 0.48
CA HIS A 41 0.15 -2.80 0.91
C HIS A 41 0.16 -2.99 2.43
N ARG A 42 1.29 -2.75 3.11
CA ARG A 42 1.37 -2.90 4.58
C ARG A 42 0.54 -1.84 5.31
N VAL A 43 0.48 -0.62 4.76
CA VAL A 43 -0.39 0.46 5.24
C VAL A 43 -1.85 0.11 4.99
N ALA A 44 -2.20 -0.34 3.78
CA ALA A 44 -3.57 -0.76 3.47
C ALA A 44 -4.05 -1.89 4.39
N ALA A 45 -3.16 -2.81 4.77
CA ALA A 45 -3.42 -3.91 5.68
C ALA A 45 -3.40 -3.54 7.17
N ASP A 46 -3.24 -2.26 7.53
CA ASP A 46 -3.09 -1.78 8.92
C ASP A 46 -1.96 -2.50 9.70
N THR A 47 -0.99 -3.07 8.98
CA THR A 47 0.18 -3.76 9.57
C THR A 47 1.38 -2.82 9.75
N MET A 48 1.26 -1.59 9.26
CA MET A 48 2.28 -0.54 9.32
C MET A 48 1.59 0.83 9.25
N GLY A 49 2.05 1.79 10.05
CA GLY A 49 1.54 3.16 9.97
C GLY A 49 1.98 3.86 8.68
N ALA A 50 1.20 4.83 8.22
CA ALA A 50 1.53 5.61 7.03
C ALA A 50 2.85 6.39 7.19
N ASP A 51 3.07 7.00 8.36
CA ASP A 51 4.30 7.77 8.65
C ASP A 51 5.55 6.87 8.60
N ASP A 52 5.47 5.67 9.18
CA ASP A 52 6.55 4.69 9.15
C ASP A 52 6.82 4.23 7.70
N ALA A 53 5.78 4.04 6.90
CA ALA A 53 5.90 3.61 5.52
C ALA A 53 6.54 4.71 4.67
N ILE A 54 6.21 5.98 4.92
CA ILE A 54 6.83 7.13 4.28
C ILE A 54 8.32 7.22 4.66
N ALA A 55 8.65 7.07 5.95
CA ALA A 55 10.05 7.07 6.41
C ALA A 55 10.85 5.92 5.76
N ALA A 56 10.30 4.71 5.72
CA ALA A 56 10.91 3.56 5.07
C ALA A 56 11.07 3.76 3.56
N GLY A 57 10.09 4.37 2.90
CA GLY A 57 10.13 4.70 1.48
C GLY A 57 11.21 5.73 1.15
N MET A 58 11.35 6.77 1.98
CA MET A 58 12.43 7.76 1.82
C MET A 58 13.80 7.10 1.95
N THR A 59 14.03 6.32 3.01
CA THR A 59 15.29 5.59 3.19
C THR A 59 15.58 4.64 2.01
N TYR A 60 14.56 3.99 1.45
CA TYR A 60 14.72 3.14 0.27
C TYR A 60 15.17 3.92 -0.97
N VAL A 61 14.55 5.07 -1.23
CA VAL A 61 14.88 5.93 -2.39
C VAL A 61 16.28 6.54 -2.25
N GLU A 62 16.69 6.93 -1.05
CA GLU A 62 18.01 7.51 -0.78
C GLU A 62 19.16 6.48 -0.87
N ALA A 63 18.86 5.19 -0.78
CA ALA A 63 19.84 4.11 -0.82
C ALA A 63 20.18 3.62 -2.25
N GLN A 64 19.52 4.17 -3.28
CA GLN A 64 19.69 3.84 -4.70
C GLN A 64 20.66 4.81 -5.39
#